data_AF-A0A3M1HJV2-F1
#
_entry.id   AF-A0A3M1HJV2-F1
#
_cell.length_a   1.000
_cell.length_b   1.000
_cell.length_c   1.000
_cell.angle_alpha   90.00
_cell.angle_beta   90.00
_cell.angle_gamma   90.00
#
_symmetry.space_group_name_H-M   'P 1'
#
loop_
_entity.id
_entity.type
_entity.pdbx_description
1 polymer ?
#
loop_
_entity_poly.entity_id
_entity_poly.type
_entity_poly.pdbx_seq_one_letter_code
_entity_poly.pdbx_strand_id
1 'polypeptide(L)' 'MNRAVRILRHWGAPAEAVGALTIGNFDGVHLGHQQVLAETAGHARALHGAAVAVTF' A
#
# COMPACT_ATOMS: atom_id res chain seq x y z
N MET A 1 -1.99 -17.44 -4.16
CA MET A 1 -2.11 -17.19 -2.70
C MET A 1 -2.73 -15.81 -2.52
N ASN A 2 -3.97 -15.71 -2.04
CA ASN A 2 -4.59 -14.42 -1.73
C ASN A 2 -3.81 -13.78 -0.56
N ARG A 3 -3.05 -12.72 -0.82
CA ARG A 3 -2.52 -11.88 0.27
C ARG A 3 -3.71 -11.16 0.89
N ALA A 4 -3.94 -11.40 2.18
CA ALA A 4 -4.93 -10.66 2.94
C ALA A 4 -4.55 -9.17 2.97
N VAL A 5 -5.52 -8.30 2.65
CA VAL A 5 -5.38 -6.85 2.86
C VAL A 5 -5.86 -6.54 4.28
N ARG A 6 -5.09 -5.75 5.01
CA ARG A 6 -5.46 -5.24 6.34
C ARG A 6 -5.81 -3.77 6.24
N ILE A 7 -6.99 -3.40 6.70
CA ILE A 7 -7.40 -2.00 6.81
C ILE A 7 -7.07 -1.53 8.23
N LEU A 8 -6.24 -0.49 8.33
CA LEU A 8 -5.98 0.23 9.56
C LEU A 8 -6.82 1.51 9.53
N ARG A 9 -7.70 1.67 10.52
CA ARG A 9 -8.34 2.95 10.78
C ARG A 9 -7.50 3.64 11.84
N HIS A 10 -7.31 4.96 11.70
CA HIS A 10 -6.47 5.79 12.56
C HIS A 10 -4.98 5.37 12.53
N TRP A 11 -4.07 6.26 12.94
CA TRP A 11 -2.66 5.88 13.02
C TRP A 11 -2.43 4.87 14.14
N GLY A 12 -2.05 3.66 13.77
CA GLY A 12 -1.47 2.64 14.64
C GLY A 12 -0.34 1.99 13.87
N ALA A 13 0.87 2.03 14.43
CA ALA A 13 2.06 1.49 13.75
C ALA A 13 1.80 0.02 13.34
N PRO A 14 1.97 -0.34 12.05
CA PRO A 14 1.82 -1.72 11.61
C PRO A 14 2.86 -2.59 12.31
N ALA A 15 2.48 -3.83 12.61
CA ALA A 15 3.39 -4.81 13.23
C ALA A 15 4.43 -5.31 12.21
N GLU A 16 4.04 -5.36 10.94
CA GLU A 16 4.93 -5.66 9.81
C GLU A 16 5.79 -4.46 9.39
N ALA A 17 7.02 -4.75 8.96
CA ALA A 17 7.90 -3.74 8.39
C ALA A 17 7.29 -3.15 7.10
N VAL A 18 7.12 -1.83 7.06
CA VAL A 18 6.67 -1.12 5.86
C VAL A 18 7.86 -0.97 4.92
N GLY A 19 7.74 -1.55 3.72
CA GLY A 19 8.75 -1.43 2.67
C GLY A 19 8.53 -0.21 1.79
N ALA A 20 7.27 0.09 1.44
CA ALA A 20 6.93 1.28 0.68
C ALA A 20 5.51 1.76 0.99
N LEU A 21 5.32 3.06 0.83
CA LEU A 21 4.09 3.79 1.13
C LEU A 21 3.67 4.61 -0.09
N THR A 22 2.37 4.64 -0.36
CA THR A 22 1.75 5.65 -1.22
C THR A 22 0.58 6.32 -0.51
N ILE A 23 0.31 7.58 -0.84
CA ILE A 23 -0.73 8.40 -0.23
C ILE A 23 -1.62 8.96 -1.34
N GLY A 24 -2.93 8.82 -1.21
CA GLY A 24 -3.88 9.38 -2.15
C GLY A 24 -5.33 9.01 -1.86
N ASN A 25 -6.25 9.74 -2.49
CA ASN A 25 -7.69 9.45 -2.39
C ASN A 25 -8.01 8.06 -2.94
N PHE A 26 -7.36 7.66 -4.03
CA PHE A 26 -7.54 6.37 -4.72
C PHE A 26 -8.98 6.01 -5.12
N ASP A 27 -9.94 6.92 -4.98
CA ASP A 27 -11.31 6.69 -5.44
C ASP A 27 -11.34 6.37 -6.95
N GLY A 28 -12.18 5.41 -7.32
CA GLY A 28 -12.29 4.84 -8.66
C GLY A 28 -11.12 3.97 -9.14
N VAL A 29 -9.95 3.97 -8.47
CA VAL A 29 -8.75 3.15 -8.79
C VAL A 29 -8.49 3.03 -10.31
N HIS A 30 -8.54 4.16 -11.03
CA HIS A 30 -8.30 4.20 -12.47
C HIS A 30 -6.83 3.86 -12.81
N LEU A 31 -6.48 3.82 -14.10
CA LEU A 31 -5.14 3.39 -14.57
C LEU A 31 -3.99 4.14 -13.88
N GLY A 32 -4.11 5.46 -13.67
CA GLY A 32 -3.12 6.22 -12.92
C GLY A 32 -2.92 5.74 -11.47
N HIS A 33 -4.00 5.47 -10.74
CA HIS A 33 -3.92 4.91 -9.38
C HIS A 33 -3.33 3.49 -9.39
N GLN A 34 -3.70 2.66 -10.37
CA GLN A 34 -3.15 1.31 -10.50
C GLN A 34 -1.65 1.33 -10.72
N GLN A 35 -1.15 2.26 -11.53
CA GLN A 35 0.29 2.43 -11.75
C GLN A 35 1.03 2.80 -10.45
N VAL A 36 0.52 3.77 -9.70
CA VAL A 36 1.10 4.19 -8.41
C VAL A 36 1.11 3.04 -7.39
N LEU A 37 0.01 2.28 -7.29
CA LEU A 37 -0.09 1.12 -6.41
C LEU A 37 0.88 0.00 -6.83
N ALA A 38 1.02 -0.25 -8.14
CA ALA A 38 1.93 -1.25 -8.67
C ALA A 38 3.40 -0.91 -8.42
N GLU A 39 3.77 0.36 -8.60
CA GLU A 39 5.11 0.87 -8.29
C GLU A 39 5.44 0.72 -6.80
N THR A 40 4.50 1.11 -5.93
CA THR A 40 4.63 0.93 -4.47
C THR A 40 4.83 -0.54 -4.11
N ALA A 41 4.07 -1.46 -4.70
CA ALA A 41 4.23 -2.89 -4.49
C ALA A 41 5.59 -3.41 -5.01
N GLY A 42 6.12 -2.83 -6.09
CA GLY A 42 7.46 -3.09 -6.59
C GLY A 42 8.54 -2.74 -5.56
N HIS A 43 8.52 -1.50 -5.07
CA HIS A 43 9.47 -1.02 -4.06
C HIS A 43 9.37 -1.81 -2.75
N ALA A 44 8.16 -2.10 -2.26
CA ALA A 44 7.98 -2.88 -1.04
C ALA A 44 8.54 -4.30 -1.17
N ARG A 45 8.35 -4.96 -2.33
CA ARG A 45 8.94 -6.29 -2.58
C ARG A 45 10.46 -6.28 -2.56
N ALA A 46 11.09 -5.25 -3.14
CA ALA A 46 12.55 -5.12 -3.15
C ALA A 46 13.13 -4.98 -1.73
N LEU A 47 12.34 -4.47 -0.79
CA LEU A 47 12.72 -4.28 0.61
C LEU A 47 12.21 -5.40 1.53
N HIS A 48 11.64 -6.47 0.98
CA HIS A 48 10.98 -7.54 1.75
C HIS A 48 9.94 -7.03 2.77
N GLY A 49 9.33 -5.87 2.49
CA GLY A 49 8.37 -5.21 3.37
C GLY A 49 6.95 -5.18 2.80
N ALA A 50 6.02 -4.66 3.61
CA ALA A 50 4.64 -4.43 3.21
C ALA A 50 4.51 -3.21 2.29
N ALA A 51 3.62 -3.30 1.30
CA ALA A 51 3.16 -2.15 0.53
C ALA A 51 1.94 -1.57 1.23
N VAL A 52 1.98 -0.28 1.57
CA VAL A 52 0.92 0.39 2.32
C VAL A 52 0.35 1.53 1.48
N ALA A 53 -0.98 1.58 1.36
CA ALA A 53 -1.69 2.73 0.84
C ALA A 53 -2.34 3.48 2.01
N VAL A 54 -2.08 4.79 2.11
CA VAL A 54 -2.76 5.69 3.03
C VAL A 54 -3.78 6.50 2.22
N THR A 55 -5.03 6.45 2.64
CA THR A 55 -6.17 7.04 1.96
C THR A 55 -7.08 7.77 2.96
N PHE A 56 -8.04 8.55 2.48
CA PHE A 56 -8.91 9.41 3.28
C PHE A 56 -10.36 9.34 2.79
#